data_AF-A0A6S7ZHD7-F1
#
_entry.id   AF-A0A6S7ZHD7-F1
#
_cell.length_a   1.000
_cell.length_b   1.000
_cell.length_c   1.000
_cell.angle_alpha   90.00
_cell.angle_beta   90.00
_cell.angle_gamma   90.00
#
_symmetry.space_group_name_H-M   'P 1'
#
loop_
_entity.id
_entity.type
_entity.pdbx_description
1 polymer ?
#
loop_
_entity_poly.entity_id
_entity_poly.type
_entity_poly.pdbx_seq_one_letter_code
_entity_poly.pdbx_strand_id
1 'polypeptide(L)'
;MIPSMSMKTWFIGGLCCHATKRTKIKDIGFNTLQVVEKCYRGIYLVFVGVIIFAGGIRIRNLDLLFDTQYGNRNPIIQNAITQDSLWPMRRYIHFVDNDRSKAKGQPGYDPSQQVASILKVIQRKHSLCWILGDPAVINESMVKYKGKFISFVQYMPAKPIKHGIKIWCMCCAYTGLLVVFEVYTGAEAVSPELLKQLQTDSYTLQV
;
A
#
# COMPACT_ATOMS: atom_id res chain seq x y z
N MET A 1 10.41 14.45 31.99
CA MET A 1 8.99 14.44 31.55
C MET A 1 8.96 14.63 30.05
N ILE A 2 8.75 13.54 29.30
CA ILE A 2 8.65 13.56 27.85
C ILE A 2 7.16 13.70 27.52
N PRO A 3 6.72 14.73 26.76
CA PRO A 3 5.31 14.90 26.48
C PRO A 3 4.84 13.80 25.53
N SER A 4 3.78 13.10 25.92
CA SER A 4 3.09 12.09 25.14
C SER A 4 2.35 12.74 23.96
N MET A 5 3.02 12.97 22.84
CA MET A 5 2.36 13.35 21.59
C MET A 5 1.78 12.11 20.91
N SER A 6 0.44 11.97 21.00
CA SER A 6 -0.35 10.97 20.30
C SER A 6 -0.21 11.11 18.78
N MET A 7 0.69 10.33 18.21
CA MET A 7 0.96 10.21 16.76
C MET A 7 -0.14 9.45 15.99
N LYS A 8 -1.17 8.94 16.70
CA LYS A 8 -2.32 8.20 16.14
C LYS A 8 -3.24 9.07 15.25
N THR A 9 -3.16 10.39 15.37
CA THR A 9 -4.05 11.35 14.67
C THR A 9 -3.60 11.71 13.25
N TRP A 10 -2.30 11.62 12.94
CA TRP A 10 -1.76 12.12 11.67
C TRP A 10 -1.98 11.19 10.48
N PHE A 11 -1.89 9.88 10.68
CA PHE A 11 -1.92 8.92 9.57
C PHE A 11 -3.32 8.82 8.92
N ILE A 12 -4.36 8.71 9.75
CA ILE A 12 -5.74 8.68 9.27
C ILE A 12 -6.23 10.09 8.91
N GLY A 13 -5.72 11.13 9.59
CA GLY A 13 -6.00 12.53 9.25
C GLY A 13 -5.53 12.91 7.84
N GLY A 14 -4.32 12.49 7.46
CA GLY A 14 -3.79 12.69 6.11
C GLY A 14 -4.65 12.00 5.05
N LEU A 15 -5.08 10.75 5.28
CA LEU A 15 -5.90 10.01 4.33
C LEU A 15 -7.26 10.68 4.07
N CYS A 16 -7.90 11.15 5.14
CA CYS A 16 -9.17 11.89 5.08
C CYS A 16 -9.02 13.18 4.26
N CYS A 17 -7.98 13.98 4.49
CA CYS A 17 -7.84 15.28 3.83
C CYS A 17 -7.54 15.17 2.33
N HIS A 18 -6.81 14.15 1.89
CA HIS A 18 -6.43 14.00 0.47
C HIS A 18 -7.55 13.38 -0.38
N ALA A 19 -8.33 12.44 0.17
CA ALA A 19 -9.49 11.88 -0.53
C ALA A 19 -10.58 12.94 -0.80
N THR A 20 -10.79 13.86 0.13
CA THR A 20 -11.81 14.93 0.02
C THR A 20 -11.51 15.96 -1.09
N LYS A 21 -10.26 16.13 -1.51
CA LYS A 21 -9.92 17.11 -2.57
C LYS A 21 -10.41 16.69 -3.95
N ARG A 22 -10.35 15.40 -4.28
CA ARG A 22 -10.74 14.90 -5.62
C ARG A 22 -12.25 14.73 -5.79
N THR A 23 -12.98 14.55 -4.70
CA THR A 23 -14.44 14.46 -4.73
C THR A 23 -15.12 15.80 -5.01
N LYS A 24 -14.38 16.92 -4.94
CA LYS A 24 -14.85 18.23 -5.40
C LYS A 24 -14.87 18.39 -6.93
N ILE A 25 -14.28 17.47 -7.70
CA ILE A 25 -14.19 17.59 -9.16
C ILE A 25 -14.95 16.43 -9.81
N LYS A 26 -16.26 16.66 -10.02
CA LYS A 26 -17.09 16.26 -11.17
C LYS A 26 -18.54 16.55 -10.81
N ASP A 27 -19.14 17.50 -11.53
CA ASP A 27 -20.57 17.77 -11.55
C ASP A 27 -21.34 16.50 -11.93
N ILE A 28 -21.70 15.70 -10.93
CA ILE A 28 -22.60 14.56 -11.05
C ILE A 28 -23.78 14.87 -10.15
N GLY A 29 -24.91 15.19 -10.80
CA GLY A 29 -26.29 15.14 -10.30
C GLY A 29 -26.52 15.48 -8.82
N PHE A 30 -27.31 16.54 -8.62
CA PHE A 30 -27.73 17.19 -7.37
C PHE A 30 -28.28 16.30 -6.22
N ASN A 31 -28.29 14.97 -6.32
CA ASN A 31 -28.70 14.04 -5.26
C ASN A 31 -27.56 13.20 -4.65
N THR A 32 -26.36 13.19 -5.25
CA THR A 32 -25.20 12.42 -4.75
C THR A 32 -24.28 13.19 -3.81
N LEU A 33 -24.52 14.50 -3.66
CA LEU A 33 -23.62 15.41 -2.93
C LEU A 33 -23.60 15.19 -1.41
N GLN A 34 -24.61 14.55 -0.81
CA GLN A 34 -24.61 14.31 0.64
C GLN A 34 -23.67 13.19 1.10
N VAL A 35 -23.24 12.28 0.22
CA VAL A 35 -22.47 11.08 0.65
C VAL A 35 -20.99 11.38 0.86
N VAL A 36 -20.45 12.43 0.24
CA VAL A 36 -18.98 12.58 0.11
C VAL A 36 -18.41 13.74 0.92
N GLU A 37 -19.25 14.41 1.70
CA GLU A 37 -18.85 15.68 2.33
C GLU A 37 -17.92 15.49 3.55
N LYS A 38 -17.91 14.32 4.20
CA LYS A 38 -16.97 14.01 5.30
C LYS A 38 -16.61 12.52 5.36
N CYS A 39 -15.41 12.17 4.90
CA CYS A 39 -14.84 10.83 5.13
C CYS A 39 -14.31 10.73 6.57
N TYR A 40 -15.16 10.36 7.53
CA TYR A 40 -14.74 10.24 8.93
C TYR A 40 -13.71 9.11 9.11
N ARG A 41 -12.76 9.28 10.04
CA ARG A 41 -11.72 8.28 10.35
C ARG A 41 -12.26 6.86 10.52
N GLY A 42 -13.46 6.72 11.08
CA GLY A 42 -14.12 5.43 11.29
C GLY A 42 -14.41 4.67 10.00
N ILE A 43 -14.79 5.36 8.92
CA ILE A 43 -15.16 4.68 7.66
C ILE A 43 -13.96 4.01 7.00
N TYR A 44 -12.76 4.60 7.14
CA TYR A 44 -11.52 3.98 6.65
C TYR A 44 -11.13 2.74 7.44
N LEU A 45 -11.38 2.72 8.75
CA LEU A 45 -11.15 1.53 9.57
C LEU A 45 -12.09 0.40 9.16
N VAL A 46 -13.36 0.72 8.92
CA VAL A 46 -14.34 -0.24 8.39
C VAL A 46 -13.91 -0.73 7.01
N PHE A 47 -13.48 0.16 6.11
CA PHE A 47 -12.97 -0.20 4.79
C PHE A 47 -11.79 -1.21 4.89
N VAL A 48 -10.78 -0.90 5.70
CA VAL A 48 -9.63 -1.81 5.89
C VAL A 48 -10.10 -3.14 6.50
N GLY A 49 -11.02 -3.11 7.48
CA GLY A 49 -11.61 -4.30 8.07
C GLY A 49 -12.32 -5.19 7.04
N VAL A 50 -13.08 -4.59 6.11
CA VAL A 50 -13.75 -5.31 5.01
C VAL A 50 -12.74 -5.98 4.09
N ILE A 51 -11.63 -5.30 3.74
CA ILE A 51 -10.57 -5.87 2.90
C ILE A 51 -9.86 -7.04 3.61
N ILE A 52 -9.58 -6.91 4.91
CA ILE A 52 -8.98 -8.00 5.71
C ILE A 52 -9.96 -9.18 5.78
N PHE A 53 -11.23 -8.92 6.05
CA PHE A 53 -12.27 -9.94 6.12
C PHE A 53 -12.38 -10.71 4.79
N ALA A 54 -12.49 -9.99 3.67
CA ALA A 54 -12.54 -10.58 2.33
C ALA A 54 -11.31 -11.44 2.02
N GLY A 55 -10.12 -11.00 2.45
CA GLY A 55 -8.88 -11.77 2.33
C GLY A 55 -8.90 -13.07 3.14
N GLY A 56 -9.42 -13.02 4.37
CA GLY A 56 -9.54 -14.18 5.26
C GLY A 56 -10.45 -15.28 4.70
N ILE A 57 -11.60 -14.89 4.14
CA ILE A 57 -12.53 -15.83 3.48
C ILE A 57 -12.17 -16.13 2.02
N ARG A 58 -11.08 -15.55 1.51
CA ARG A 58 -10.56 -15.71 0.13
C ARG A 58 -11.55 -15.31 -0.97
N ILE A 59 -12.44 -14.36 -0.69
CA ILE A 59 -13.36 -13.80 -1.70
C ILE A 59 -12.59 -12.81 -2.59
N ARG A 60 -12.62 -13.04 -3.90
CA ARG A 60 -12.00 -12.15 -4.89
C ARG A 60 -12.96 -11.09 -5.42
N ASN A 61 -14.26 -11.42 -5.46
CA ASN A 61 -15.30 -10.49 -5.87
C ASN A 61 -16.00 -9.92 -4.63
N LEU A 62 -15.71 -8.67 -4.29
CA LEU A 62 -16.29 -8.00 -3.12
C LEU A 62 -17.81 -7.84 -3.19
N ASP A 63 -18.43 -7.92 -4.37
CA ASP A 63 -19.89 -7.85 -4.50
C ASP A 63 -20.60 -8.99 -3.76
N LEU A 64 -19.95 -10.16 -3.66
CA LEU A 64 -20.48 -11.31 -2.93
C LEU A 64 -20.65 -11.05 -1.43
N LEU A 65 -19.95 -10.05 -0.87
CA LEU A 65 -20.15 -9.65 0.53
C LEU A 65 -21.53 -9.01 0.75
N PHE A 66 -22.13 -8.46 -0.30
CA PHE A 66 -23.41 -7.76 -0.26
C PHE A 66 -24.56 -8.59 -0.87
N ASP A 67 -24.30 -9.86 -1.18
CA ASP A 67 -25.34 -10.77 -1.66
C ASP A 67 -26.42 -10.98 -0.59
N THR A 68 -27.67 -10.94 -1.02
CA THR A 68 -28.86 -11.11 -0.18
C THR A 68 -29.42 -12.53 -0.26
N GLN A 69 -28.86 -13.40 -1.11
CA GLN A 69 -29.26 -14.79 -1.21
C GLN A 69 -29.05 -15.55 0.11
N TYR A 70 -29.99 -16.47 0.37
CA TYR A 70 -29.94 -17.35 1.54
C TYR A 70 -28.64 -18.18 1.54
N GLY A 71 -27.95 -18.22 2.67
CA GLY A 71 -26.65 -18.91 2.82
C GLY A 71 -25.41 -18.09 2.46
N ASN A 72 -25.54 -17.05 1.62
CA ASN A 72 -24.44 -16.16 1.23
C ASN A 72 -24.44 -14.81 1.96
N ARG A 73 -25.49 -14.53 2.73
CA ARG A 73 -25.66 -13.26 3.42
C ARG A 73 -24.58 -13.04 4.48
N ASN A 74 -23.90 -11.90 4.42
CA ASN A 74 -22.85 -11.53 5.36
C ASN A 74 -23.31 -10.34 6.23
N PRO A 75 -24.12 -10.55 7.28
CA PRO A 75 -24.67 -9.46 8.09
C PRO A 75 -23.58 -8.62 8.76
N ILE A 76 -22.44 -9.21 9.10
CA ILE A 76 -21.30 -8.50 9.70
C ILE A 76 -20.82 -7.35 8.80
N ILE A 77 -20.70 -7.61 7.49
CA ILE A 77 -20.23 -6.61 6.53
C ILE A 77 -21.38 -5.69 6.11
N GLN A 78 -22.54 -6.26 5.81
CA GLN A 78 -23.72 -5.52 5.35
C GLN A 78 -24.21 -4.49 6.39
N ASN A 79 -24.06 -4.78 7.68
CA ASN A 79 -24.42 -3.84 8.75
C ASN A 79 -23.32 -2.79 9.01
N ALA A 80 -22.07 -3.04 8.60
CA ALA A 80 -20.94 -2.15 8.87
C ALA A 80 -20.76 -1.07 7.78
N ILE A 81 -21.03 -1.41 6.52
CA ILE A 81 -20.84 -0.54 5.36
C ILE A 81 -21.82 -0.92 4.25
N THR A 82 -22.22 0.05 3.43
CA THR A 82 -23.00 -0.23 2.21
C THR A 82 -22.09 -0.42 1.00
N GLN A 83 -22.55 -1.21 0.01
CA GLN A 83 -21.83 -1.41 -1.26
C GLN A 83 -21.56 -0.07 -1.97
N ASP A 84 -22.54 0.83 -1.96
CA ASP A 84 -22.45 2.17 -2.56
C ASP A 84 -21.43 3.08 -1.88
N SER A 85 -21.09 2.81 -0.63
CA SER A 85 -20.01 3.51 0.07
C SER A 85 -18.64 2.88 -0.23
N LEU A 86 -18.58 1.54 -0.26
CA LEU A 86 -17.34 0.78 -0.46
C LEU A 86 -16.69 1.07 -1.82
N TRP A 87 -17.49 1.16 -2.88
CA TRP A 87 -16.99 1.31 -4.25
C TRP A 87 -16.28 2.64 -4.52
N PRO A 88 -16.88 3.82 -4.18
CA PRO A 88 -16.19 5.09 -4.26
C PRO A 88 -14.92 5.11 -3.41
N MET A 89 -14.95 4.58 -2.18
CA MET A 89 -13.75 4.51 -1.35
C MET A 89 -12.64 3.72 -2.02
N ARG A 90 -12.93 2.52 -2.51
CA ARG A 90 -11.95 1.68 -3.22
C ARG A 90 -11.34 2.39 -4.44
N ARG A 91 -12.13 3.22 -5.14
CA ARG A 91 -11.70 3.91 -6.36
C ARG A 91 -10.88 5.17 -6.09
N TYR A 92 -11.19 5.90 -5.02
CA TYR A 92 -10.69 7.25 -4.78
C TYR A 92 -9.74 7.37 -3.57
N ILE A 93 -9.28 6.25 -3.00
CA ILE A 93 -8.22 6.28 -1.99
C ILE A 93 -6.92 6.83 -2.60
N HIS A 94 -6.41 7.90 -2.00
CA HIS A 94 -5.13 8.53 -2.32
C HIS A 94 -4.36 8.82 -1.04
N PHE A 95 -3.06 8.55 -1.03
CA PHE A 95 -2.18 8.79 0.12
C PHE A 95 -1.34 10.07 -0.03
N VAL A 96 -1.36 10.67 -1.20
CA VAL A 96 -0.52 11.82 -1.57
C VAL A 96 -1.36 12.82 -2.36
N ASP A 97 -1.02 14.09 -2.21
CA ASP A 97 -1.60 15.17 -3.00
C ASP A 97 -1.05 15.12 -4.44
N ASN A 98 -1.94 14.94 -5.42
CA ASN A 98 -1.54 14.85 -6.82
C ASN A 98 -0.98 16.18 -7.33
N ASP A 99 -1.43 17.31 -6.77
CA ASP A 99 -0.96 18.65 -7.15
C ASP A 99 0.50 18.89 -6.73
N ARG A 100 0.98 18.12 -5.74
CA ARG A 100 2.38 18.15 -5.26
C ARG A 100 3.22 17.01 -5.82
N SER A 101 2.61 16.10 -6.56
CA SER A 101 3.32 14.95 -7.13
C SER A 101 4.13 15.41 -8.34
N LYS A 102 5.38 14.94 -8.40
CA LYS A 102 6.27 15.30 -9.50
C LYS A 102 5.90 14.52 -10.75
N ALA A 103 6.07 15.14 -11.91
CA ALA A 103 5.88 14.47 -13.19
C ALA A 103 7.09 13.58 -13.52
N LYS A 104 6.86 12.53 -14.33
CA LYS A 104 7.93 11.65 -14.80
C LYS A 104 8.97 12.48 -15.56
N GLY A 105 10.25 12.31 -15.21
CA GLY A 105 11.37 13.04 -15.81
C GLY A 105 11.78 14.33 -15.08
N GLN A 106 11.03 14.77 -14.07
CA GLN A 106 11.47 15.87 -13.21
C GLN A 106 12.49 15.39 -12.15
N PRO A 107 13.43 16.25 -11.72
CA PRO A 107 14.42 15.89 -10.71
C PRO A 107 13.74 15.49 -9.38
N GLY A 108 14.11 14.31 -8.88
CA GLY A 108 13.55 13.70 -7.67
C GLY A 108 12.13 13.14 -7.85
N TYR A 109 11.74 12.79 -9.08
CA TYR A 109 10.57 11.95 -9.35
C TYR A 109 10.80 10.53 -8.83
N ASP A 110 9.88 10.05 -8.00
CA ASP A 110 9.83 8.66 -7.55
C ASP A 110 8.61 7.96 -8.19
N PRO A 111 8.80 6.87 -8.96
CA PRO A 111 7.70 6.11 -9.55
C PRO A 111 6.69 5.58 -8.52
N SER A 112 7.13 5.35 -7.28
CA SER A 112 6.32 4.86 -6.17
C SER A 112 5.73 5.96 -5.29
N GLN A 113 5.89 7.25 -5.65
CA GLN A 113 5.52 8.40 -4.82
C GLN A 113 4.09 8.36 -4.26
N GLN A 114 3.14 7.80 -5.02
CA GLN A 114 1.72 7.69 -4.64
C GLN A 114 1.47 6.80 -3.41
N VAL A 115 2.40 5.87 -3.11
CA VAL A 115 2.32 4.93 -1.99
C VAL A 115 3.56 5.00 -1.07
N ALA A 116 4.61 5.72 -1.47
CA ALA A 116 5.86 5.79 -0.72
C ALA A 116 5.66 6.27 0.73
N SER A 117 4.74 7.22 0.96
CA SER A 117 4.43 7.75 2.30
C SER A 117 3.90 6.67 3.25
N ILE A 118 2.95 5.85 2.78
CA ILE A 118 2.37 4.78 3.58
C ILE A 118 3.37 3.63 3.80
N LEU A 119 4.11 3.25 2.74
CA LEU A 119 5.11 2.18 2.83
C LEU A 119 6.20 2.52 3.86
N LYS A 120 6.69 3.76 3.86
CA LYS A 120 7.67 4.23 4.87
C LYS A 120 7.14 4.16 6.30
N VAL A 121 5.87 4.45 6.52
CA VAL A 121 5.29 4.33 7.86
C VAL A 121 5.12 2.88 8.28
N ILE A 122 4.67 2.01 7.38
CA ILE A 122 4.55 0.56 7.64
C ILE A 122 5.91 -0.01 8.02
N GLN A 123 6.93 0.26 7.21
CA GLN A 123 8.29 -0.21 7.43
C GLN A 123 8.86 0.29 8.77
N ARG A 124 8.72 1.59 9.08
CA ARG A 124 9.14 2.13 10.39
C ARG A 124 8.44 1.42 11.54
N LYS A 125 7.17 1.05 11.41
CA LYS A 125 6.45 0.31 12.44
C LYS A 125 6.94 -1.13 12.56
N HIS A 126 7.24 -1.81 11.45
CA HIS A 126 7.81 -3.15 11.49
C HIS A 126 9.16 -3.16 12.24
N SER A 127 10.04 -2.20 11.96
CA SER A 127 11.34 -2.07 12.65
C SER A 127 11.23 -1.73 14.14
N LEU A 128 10.13 -1.09 14.57
CA LEU A 128 9.89 -0.78 15.98
C LEU A 128 9.23 -1.94 16.74
N CYS A 129 8.43 -2.75 16.06
CA CYS A 129 7.69 -3.85 16.68
C CYS A 129 8.53 -5.12 16.82
N TRP A 130 9.63 -5.25 16.07
CA TRP A 130 10.41 -6.48 16.05
C TRP A 130 11.91 -6.23 15.89
N ILE A 131 12.70 -6.93 16.71
CA ILE A 131 14.15 -6.97 16.59
C ILE A 131 14.51 -8.13 15.67
N LEU A 132 15.23 -7.84 14.58
CA LEU A 132 15.66 -8.85 13.62
C LEU A 132 16.65 -9.81 14.30
N GLY A 133 16.31 -11.10 14.35
CA GLY A 133 17.22 -12.15 14.78
C GLY A 133 18.13 -12.60 13.64
N ASP A 134 19.30 -13.13 14.00
CA ASP A 134 20.25 -13.77 13.09
C ASP A 134 19.96 -15.28 13.03
N PRO A 135 19.67 -15.89 11.86
CA PRO A 135 19.84 -15.32 10.52
C PRO A 135 18.66 -14.52 9.97
N ALA A 136 19.01 -13.52 9.18
CA ALA A 136 18.09 -12.79 8.31
C ALA A 136 18.15 -13.35 6.90
N VAL A 137 17.00 -13.42 6.23
CA VAL A 137 16.88 -13.90 4.85
C VAL A 137 16.44 -12.76 3.95
N ILE A 138 17.22 -12.51 2.89
CA ILE A 138 16.88 -11.56 1.83
C ILE A 138 16.32 -12.36 0.65
N ASN A 139 15.13 -11.99 0.17
CA ASN A 139 14.50 -12.66 -0.96
C ASN A 139 13.61 -11.69 -1.75
N GLU A 140 13.16 -12.13 -2.91
CA GLU A 140 12.28 -11.41 -3.81
C GLU A 140 10.85 -11.94 -3.69
N SER A 141 9.92 -11.03 -3.41
CA SER A 141 8.48 -11.27 -3.44
C SER A 141 7.82 -10.58 -4.64
N MET A 142 6.69 -11.14 -5.09
CA MET A 142 5.94 -10.65 -6.23
C MET A 142 4.50 -10.34 -5.84
N VAL A 143 4.08 -9.09 -6.07
CA VAL A 143 2.67 -8.70 -5.94
C VAL A 143 2.02 -8.75 -7.32
N LYS A 144 1.04 -9.63 -7.50
CA LYS A 144 0.34 -9.82 -8.77
C LYS A 144 -0.29 -8.51 -9.23
N TYR A 145 0.10 -8.06 -10.41
CA TYR A 145 -0.47 -6.88 -11.06
C TYR A 145 -0.43 -7.08 -12.57
N LYS A 146 -1.56 -6.79 -13.24
CA LYS A 146 -1.72 -6.93 -14.69
C LYS A 146 -2.24 -5.64 -15.36
N GLY A 147 -2.23 -4.52 -14.64
CA GLY A 147 -2.69 -3.24 -15.18
C GLY A 147 -1.62 -2.55 -16.02
N LYS A 148 -2.00 -1.42 -16.64
CA LYS A 148 -1.11 -0.59 -17.49
C LYS A 148 -0.63 0.70 -16.82
N PHE A 149 -1.15 1.03 -15.64
CA PHE A 149 -0.89 2.33 -15.00
C PHE A 149 0.44 2.37 -14.25
N ILE A 150 0.96 1.23 -13.82
CA ILE A 150 2.25 1.13 -13.12
C ILE A 150 3.32 0.80 -14.15
N SER A 151 4.37 1.62 -14.22
CA SER A 151 5.42 1.48 -15.24
C SER A 151 6.51 0.46 -14.90
N PHE A 152 6.65 0.07 -13.63
CA PHE A 152 7.73 -0.80 -13.14
C PHE A 152 7.28 -2.25 -12.89
N VAL A 153 6.31 -2.73 -13.67
CA VAL A 153 5.87 -4.13 -13.62
C VAL A 153 6.95 -5.03 -14.21
N GLN A 154 7.32 -6.07 -13.49
CA GLN A 154 8.34 -7.03 -13.88
C GLN A 154 7.74 -8.35 -14.36
N TYR A 155 8.41 -8.96 -15.32
CA TYR A 155 8.14 -10.31 -15.79
C TYR A 155 9.20 -11.28 -15.26
N MET A 156 8.78 -12.28 -14.48
CA MET A 156 9.65 -13.31 -13.90
C MET A 156 9.10 -14.70 -14.24
N PRO A 157 9.58 -15.37 -15.29
CA PRO A 157 8.98 -16.61 -15.79
C PRO A 157 9.07 -17.78 -14.80
N ALA A 158 10.10 -17.79 -13.96
CA ALA A 158 10.35 -18.84 -12.97
C ALA A 158 9.49 -18.72 -11.70
N LYS A 159 8.81 -17.59 -11.47
CA LYS A 159 7.95 -17.39 -10.30
C LYS A 159 6.49 -17.78 -10.62
N PRO A 160 5.71 -18.28 -9.65
CA PRO A 160 4.28 -18.57 -9.86
C PRO A 160 3.48 -17.34 -10.33
N ILE A 161 3.84 -16.16 -9.82
CA ILE A 161 3.31 -14.88 -10.27
C ILE A 161 4.29 -14.30 -11.31
N LYS A 162 3.99 -14.57 -12.58
CA LYS A 162 4.87 -14.17 -13.69
C LYS A 162 4.92 -12.66 -13.91
N HIS A 163 3.79 -11.96 -13.84
CA HIS A 163 3.70 -10.51 -14.02
C HIS A 163 3.25 -9.84 -12.73
N GLY A 164 4.04 -8.90 -12.23
CA GLY A 164 3.73 -8.21 -11.00
C GLY A 164 4.74 -7.14 -10.62
N ILE A 165 4.51 -6.54 -9.46
CA ILE A 165 5.44 -5.61 -8.84
C ILE A 165 6.42 -6.44 -8.03
N LYS A 166 7.71 -6.30 -8.34
CA LYS A 166 8.80 -6.96 -7.60
C LYS A 166 9.08 -6.15 -6.32
N ILE A 167 9.24 -6.86 -5.21
CA ILE A 167 9.58 -6.29 -3.91
C ILE A 167 10.75 -7.09 -3.35
N TRP A 168 11.82 -6.39 -2.95
CA TRP A 168 12.88 -6.97 -2.12
C TRP A 168 12.41 -7.02 -0.68
N CYS A 169 12.58 -8.15 -0.04
CA CYS A 169 12.11 -8.40 1.31
C CYS A 169 13.27 -8.94 2.15
N MET A 170 13.46 -8.36 3.33
CA MET A 170 14.31 -8.91 4.38
C MET A 170 13.42 -9.38 5.53
N CYS A 171 13.50 -10.69 5.80
CA CYS A 171 12.68 -11.36 6.80
C CYS A 171 13.55 -12.03 7.87
N CYS A 172 13.00 -12.15 9.07
CA CYS A 172 13.57 -13.02 10.12
C CYS A 172 13.45 -14.49 9.70
N ALA A 173 14.55 -15.25 9.70
CA ALA A 173 14.52 -16.66 9.28
C ALA A 173 13.61 -17.53 10.17
N TYR A 174 13.59 -17.25 11.47
CA TYR A 174 12.85 -18.06 12.44
C TYR A 174 11.35 -17.82 12.41
N THR A 175 10.92 -16.56 12.31
CA THR A 175 9.50 -16.19 12.41
C THR A 175 8.85 -15.90 11.07
N GLY A 176 9.64 -15.76 10.00
CA GLY A 176 9.15 -15.33 8.68
C GLY A 176 8.66 -13.87 8.66
N LEU A 177 8.89 -13.09 9.71
CA LEU A 177 8.39 -11.72 9.80
C LEU A 177 9.15 -10.80 8.85
N LEU A 178 8.42 -10.02 8.05
CA LEU A 178 8.96 -8.99 7.16
C LEU A 178 9.38 -7.76 7.96
N VAL A 179 10.69 -7.48 8.00
CA VAL A 179 11.25 -6.34 8.76
C VAL A 179 11.49 -5.15 7.86
N VAL A 180 12.12 -5.37 6.71
CA VAL A 180 12.46 -4.32 5.74
C VAL A 180 12.02 -4.79 4.37
N PHE A 181 11.50 -3.87 3.56
CA PHE A 181 11.19 -4.15 2.17
C PHE A 181 11.42 -2.93 1.30
N GLU A 182 11.67 -3.19 0.02
CA GLU A 182 11.90 -2.14 -0.96
C GLU A 182 11.21 -2.51 -2.29
N VAL A 183 10.43 -1.57 -2.83
CA VAL A 183 9.73 -1.77 -4.10
C VAL A 183 10.71 -1.54 -5.24
N TYR A 184 10.86 -2.52 -6.11
CA TYR A 184 11.71 -2.38 -7.28
C TYR A 184 11.01 -1.52 -8.34
N THR A 185 11.54 -0.33 -8.58
CA THR A 185 11.00 0.66 -9.54
C THR A 185 11.68 0.63 -10.91
N GLY A 186 12.57 -0.36 -11.14
CA GLY A 186 13.39 -0.48 -12.35
C GLY A 186 14.87 -0.22 -12.05
N ALA A 187 15.72 -0.40 -13.06
CA ALA A 187 17.13 -0.07 -12.94
C ALA A 187 17.29 1.45 -13.06
N GLU A 188 17.77 2.09 -11.99
CA GLU A 188 18.36 3.42 -12.12
C GLU A 188 19.73 3.28 -12.79
N ALA A 189 20.14 4.27 -13.56
CA ALA A 189 21.50 4.32 -14.09
C ALA A 189 22.47 4.58 -12.92
N VAL A 190 22.90 3.50 -12.27
CA VAL A 190 23.92 3.59 -11.21
C VAL A 190 25.20 4.09 -11.86
N SER A 191 25.78 5.17 -11.33
CA SER A 191 27.06 5.65 -11.84
C SER A 191 28.11 4.53 -11.68
N PRO A 192 29.04 4.37 -12.65
CA PRO A 192 30.06 3.32 -12.59
C PRO A 192 30.89 3.33 -11.29
N GLU A 193 31.00 4.49 -10.65
CA GLU A 193 31.71 4.73 -9.40
C GLU A 193 30.99 4.11 -8.19
N LEU A 194 29.66 4.26 -8.10
CA LEU A 194 28.85 3.63 -7.04
C LEU A 194 28.84 2.11 -7.17
N LEU A 195 28.85 1.58 -8.40
CA LEU A 195 28.97 0.13 -8.63
C LEU A 195 30.31 -0.42 -8.12
N LYS A 196 31.41 0.30 -8.35
CA LYS A 196 32.74 -0.08 -7.83
C LYS A 196 32.75 -0.08 -6.30
N GLN A 197 32.15 0.95 -5.66
CA GLN A 197 32.06 1.03 -4.20
C GLN A 197 31.26 -0.12 -3.60
N LEU A 198 30.07 -0.41 -4.13
CA LEU A 198 29.22 -1.50 -3.64
C LEU A 198 29.87 -2.87 -3.82
N GLN A 199 30.65 -3.05 -4.88
CA GLN A 199 31.45 -4.26 -5.07
C GLN A 199 32.52 -4.37 -3.98
N THR A 200 33.33 -3.35 -3.72
CA THR A 200 34.33 -3.36 -2.64
C THR A 200 33.74 -3.62 -1.25
N ASP A 201 32.58 -3.05 -0.95
CA ASP A 201 31.91 -3.22 0.35
C ASP A 201 31.35 -4.65 0.54
N SER A 202 30.89 -5.28 -0.55
CA SER A 202 30.42 -6.67 -0.52
C SER A 202 31.54 -7.68 -0.25
N TYR A 203 32.78 -7.38 -0.65
CA TYR A 203 33.94 -8.24 -0.37
C TYR A 203 34.50 -8.03 1.04
N THR A 204 34.25 -6.88 1.68
CA THR A 204 34.73 -6.59 3.05
C THR A 204 33.85 -7.21 4.13
N LEU A 205 32.59 -7.54 3.84
CA LEU A 205 31.67 -8.24 4.74
C LEU A 205 31.84 -9.78 4.73
N GLN A 206 32.79 -10.31 3.94
CA GLN A 206 33.12 -11.74 3.87
C GLN A 206 34.47 -12.09 4.54
N VAL A 207 35.00 -11.23 5.41
CA VAL A 207 36.25 -11.45 6.18
C VAL A 207 35.95 -11.57 7.67
#